data_AF-A0A8J5MMS0-F1
#
_entry.id   AF-A0A8J5MMS0-F1
#
_cell.length_a   1.000
_cell.length_b   1.000
_cell.length_c   1.000
_cell.angle_alpha   90.00
_cell.angle_beta   90.00
_cell.angle_gamma   90.00
#
_symmetry.space_group_name_H-M   'P 1'
#
loop_
_entity.id
_entity.type
_entity.pdbx_description
1 polymer ?
#
loop_
_entity_poly.entity_id
_entity_poly.type
_entity_poly.pdbx_seq_one_letter_code
_entity_poly.pdbx_strand_id
1 'polypeptide(L)'
;MAYRSAAHDSTGYTPAKLKLGHELGLPVDLLTGKAPDEELPEKVTSYAKSLQERLMEVYHQVRGALELSGDVMKRNYDGNASQVYYKDCDMVWLYNPLRKKGQSPKLQNPWEGPYTVVERLSDVTYRIRG
;
A
#
# COMPACT_ATOMS: atom_id res chain seq x y z
N MET A 1 -9.91 15.66 3.60
CA MET A 1 -9.14 15.74 4.86
C MET A 1 -9.05 14.40 5.59
N ALA A 2 -10.09 13.54 5.52
CA ALA A 2 -10.20 12.30 6.30
C ALA A 2 -8.97 11.37 6.29
N TYR A 3 -8.39 11.05 5.13
CA TYR A 3 -7.30 10.06 5.08
C TYR A 3 -6.02 10.51 5.81
N ARG A 4 -5.71 11.81 5.84
CA ARG A 4 -4.46 12.30 6.44
C ARG A 4 -4.51 12.33 7.96
N SER A 5 -5.70 12.40 8.54
CA SER A 5 -5.95 12.50 9.98
C SER A 5 -6.55 11.23 10.58
N ALA A 6 -6.86 10.23 9.75
CA ALA A 6 -7.28 8.92 10.22
C ALA A 6 -6.05 8.06 10.49
N ALA A 7 -6.05 7.33 11.61
CA ALA A 7 -5.01 6.35 11.88
C ALA A 7 -5.12 5.20 10.88
N HIS A 8 -3.97 4.73 10.39
CA HIS A 8 -3.93 3.59 9.49
C HIS A 8 -3.76 2.30 10.29
N ASP A 9 -4.59 1.27 10.05
CA ASP A 9 -4.62 0.05 10.86
C ASP A 9 -3.26 -0.64 10.99
N SER A 10 -2.46 -0.68 9.91
CA SER A 10 -1.15 -1.33 9.94
C SER A 10 -0.05 -0.54 10.67
N THR A 11 -0.19 0.78 10.81
CA THR A 11 0.82 1.63 11.43
C THR A 11 0.39 2.16 12.79
N GLY A 12 -0.91 2.19 13.08
CA GLY A 12 -1.49 2.78 14.30
C GLY A 12 -1.45 4.31 14.35
N TYR A 13 -0.87 4.98 13.34
CA TYR A 13 -0.67 6.42 13.31
C TYR A 13 -1.32 7.06 12.09
N THR A 14 -1.63 8.34 12.20
CA THR A 14 -2.13 9.13 11.07
C THR A 14 -0.99 9.46 10.10
N PRO A 15 -1.25 9.53 8.78
CA PRO A 15 -0.24 9.99 7.82
C PRO A 15 0.29 11.40 8.14
N ALA A 16 -0.52 12.25 8.77
CA ALA A 16 -0.10 13.55 9.26
C ALA A 16 1.01 13.44 10.32
N LYS A 17 0.80 12.62 11.36
CA LYS A 17 1.77 12.44 12.45
C LYS A 17 3.09 11.83 11.95
N LEU A 18 3.02 10.88 11.01
CA LEU A 18 4.22 10.30 10.39
C LEU A 18 5.03 11.33 9.59
N LYS A 19 4.36 12.29 8.95
CA LYS A 19 5.01 13.28 8.09
C LYS A 19 5.46 14.54 8.84
N LEU A 20 4.64 15.02 9.75
CA LEU A 20 4.78 16.31 10.42
C LEU A 20 5.20 16.19 11.88
N GLY A 21 5.17 14.98 12.45
CA GLY A 21 5.40 14.72 13.86
C GLY A 21 4.18 14.98 14.75
N HIS A 22 3.23 15.82 14.30
CA HIS A 22 2.02 16.19 15.05
C HIS A 22 0.75 15.91 14.24
N GLU A 23 -0.38 15.90 14.92
CA GLU A 23 -1.70 15.78 14.29
C GLU A 23 -2.13 17.09 13.60
N LEU A 24 -2.89 16.97 12.51
CA LEU A 24 -3.49 18.13 11.86
C LEU A 24 -4.66 18.64 12.69
N GLY A 25 -4.80 19.96 12.78
CA GLY A 25 -6.02 20.57 13.33
C GLY A 25 -7.21 20.29 12.42
N LEU A 26 -8.26 19.70 12.98
CA LEU A 26 -9.50 19.37 12.29
C LEU A 26 -10.54 20.50 12.46
N PRO A 27 -11.50 20.62 11.52
CA PRO A 27 -12.59 21.58 11.67
C PRO A 27 -13.40 21.38 12.97
N VAL A 28 -13.49 20.15 13.48
CA VAL A 28 -14.15 19.86 14.76
C VAL A 28 -13.36 20.44 15.93
N ASP A 29 -12.02 20.42 15.88
CA ASP A 29 -11.16 20.95 16.94
C ASP A 29 -11.32 22.46 17.11
N LEU A 30 -11.72 23.17 16.06
CA LEU A 30 -12.06 24.61 16.13
C LEU A 30 -13.35 24.87 16.91
N LEU A 31 -14.29 23.92 16.89
CA LEU A 31 -15.58 24.03 17.58
C LEU A 31 -15.50 23.56 19.04
N THR A 32 -14.74 22.49 19.32
CA THR A 32 -14.57 21.94 20.67
C THR A 32 -13.40 22.54 21.44
N GLY A 33 -12.52 23.29 20.77
CA GLY A 33 -11.23 23.69 21.32
C GLY A 33 -10.22 22.54 21.26
N LYS A 34 -8.93 22.88 21.20
CA LYS A 34 -7.83 21.91 21.19
C LYS A 34 -7.48 21.54 22.63
N ALA A 35 -7.26 20.25 22.92
CA ALA A 35 -6.65 19.83 24.18
C ALA A 35 -5.26 20.50 24.33
N PRO A 36 -4.83 20.86 25.55
CA PRO A 36 -3.57 21.55 25.80
C PRO A 36 -2.39 20.57 25.67
N ASP A 37 -2.17 20.01 24.48
CA ASP A 37 -1.04 19.12 24.22
C ASP A 37 -0.21 19.65 23.06
N GLU A 38 0.87 20.30 23.48
CA GLU A 38 2.16 20.60 22.84
C GLU A 38 2.55 22.01 23.25
N GLU A 39 3.22 22.12 24.41
CA GLU A 39 3.98 23.33 24.76
C GLU A 39 4.91 23.63 23.59
N LEU A 40 4.59 24.68 22.84
CA LEU A 40 5.44 25.14 21.75
C LEU A 40 6.78 25.56 22.36
N PRO A 41 7.89 24.91 22.00
CA PRO A 41 9.17 25.29 22.56
C PRO A 41 9.48 26.73 22.20
N GLU A 42 9.87 27.54 23.19
CA GLU A 42 10.13 28.97 23.05
C GLU A 42 11.21 29.30 21.99
N LYS A 43 12.06 28.33 21.63
CA LYS A 43 13.14 28.48 20.65
C LYS A 43 12.97 27.52 19.47
N VAL A 44 13.21 28.04 18.27
CA VAL A 44 13.17 27.26 17.02
C VAL A 44 14.16 26.08 17.03
N THR A 45 15.32 26.24 17.67
CA THR A 45 16.35 25.20 17.77
C THR A 45 15.96 24.04 18.68
N SER A 46 15.15 24.28 19.72
CA SER A 46 14.60 23.20 20.57
C SER A 46 13.39 22.52 19.91
N TYR A 47 12.62 23.24 19.08
CA TYR A 47 11.56 22.64 18.27
C TYR A 47 12.09 21.60 17.28
N ALA A 48 13.15 21.93 16.53
CA ALA A 48 13.70 21.01 15.54
C ALA A 48 14.22 19.71 16.17
N LYS A 49 14.86 19.79 17.35
CA LYS A 49 15.35 18.62 18.10
C LYS A 49 14.20 17.74 18.61
N SER A 50 13.21 18.34 19.28
CA SER A 50 12.05 17.59 19.79
C SER A 50 11.23 16.96 18.66
N LEU A 51 11.09 17.65 17.52
CA LEU A 51 10.45 17.09 16.33
C LEU A 51 11.23 15.87 15.81
N GLN A 52 12.56 15.96 15.74
CA GLN A 52 13.40 14.86 15.29
C GLN A 52 13.28 13.64 16.21
N GLU A 53 13.36 13.84 17.52
CA GLU A 53 13.21 12.78 18.53
C GLU A 53 11.84 12.09 18.42
N ARG A 54 10.76 12.88 18.35
CA ARG A 54 9.39 12.37 18.18
C ARG A 54 9.24 11.56 16.90
N LEU A 55 9.78 12.03 15.79
CA LEU A 55 9.73 11.28 14.52
C LEU A 55 10.52 9.98 14.63
N MET A 56 11.72 10.00 15.20
CA MET A 56 12.53 8.78 15.40
C MET A 56 11.77 7.73 16.21
N GLU A 57 11.13 8.14 17.31
CA GLU A 57 10.33 7.26 18.15
C GLU A 57 9.13 6.67 17.38
N VAL A 58 8.36 7.53 16.71
CA VAL A 58 7.18 7.09 15.94
C VAL A 58 7.59 6.12 14.82
N TYR A 59 8.65 6.41 14.07
CA TYR A 59 9.13 5.52 13.01
C TYR A 59 9.67 4.20 13.53
N HIS A 60 10.26 4.18 14.73
CA HIS A 60 10.70 2.94 15.37
C HIS A 60 9.50 2.03 15.66
N GLN A 61 8.42 2.58 16.23
CA GLN A 61 7.20 1.83 16.53
C GLN A 61 6.50 1.36 15.25
N VAL A 62 6.39 2.24 14.24
CA VAL A 62 5.76 1.93 12.96
C VAL A 62 6.46 0.80 12.22
N ARG A 63 7.79 0.73 12.27
CA ARG A 63 8.54 -0.34 11.60
C ARG A 63 8.17 -1.72 12.18
N GLY A 64 8.11 -1.84 13.50
CA GLY A 64 7.68 -3.09 14.15
C GLY A 64 6.22 -3.45 13.84
N ALA A 65 5.32 -2.46 13.86
CA ALA A 65 3.91 -2.67 13.51
C ALA A 65 3.73 -3.14 12.05
N LEU A 66 4.48 -2.55 11.12
CA LEU A 66 4.45 -2.92 9.70
C LEU A 66 4.98 -4.33 9.45
N GLU A 67 6.03 -4.76 10.16
CA GLU A 67 6.54 -6.13 10.07
C GLU A 67 5.48 -7.14 10.51
N LEU A 68 4.86 -6.93 11.69
CA LEU A 68 3.81 -7.80 12.21
C LEU A 68 2.57 -7.82 11.30
N SER A 69 2.11 -6.65 10.87
CA SER A 69 0.97 -6.52 9.96
C SER A 69 1.26 -7.19 8.61
N GLY A 70 2.48 -7.02 8.10
CA GLY A 70 2.93 -7.63 6.84
C GLY A 70 2.91 -9.15 6.91
N ASP A 71 3.39 -9.74 8.01
CA ASP A 71 3.37 -11.18 8.25
C ASP A 71 1.95 -11.74 8.30
N VAL A 72 1.04 -11.08 9.01
CA VAL A 72 -0.37 -11.50 9.09
C VAL A 72 -1.04 -11.40 7.73
N MET A 73 -0.86 -10.29 7.03
CA MET A 73 -1.42 -10.09 5.68
C MET A 73 -0.90 -11.14 4.70
N LYS A 74 0.40 -11.43 4.75
CA LYS A 74 1.02 -12.47 3.91
C LYS A 74 0.44 -13.85 4.22
N ARG A 75 0.36 -14.26 5.49
CA ARG A 75 -0.23 -15.56 5.88
C ARG A 75 -1.67 -15.70 5.40
N ASN A 76 -2.47 -14.65 5.57
CA ASN A 76 -3.88 -14.66 5.15
C ASN A 76 -4.01 -14.76 3.63
N TYR A 77 -3.16 -14.07 2.88
CA TYR A 77 -3.13 -14.13 1.42
C TYR A 77 -2.67 -15.52 0.94
N ASP A 78 -1.54 -15.99 1.45
CA ASP A 78 -0.92 -17.27 1.07
C ASP A 78 -1.83 -18.46 1.41
N GLY A 79 -2.65 -18.37 2.47
CA GLY A 79 -3.61 -19.41 2.85
C GLY A 79 -4.70 -19.67 1.80
N ASN A 80 -5.07 -18.67 1.01
CA ASN A 80 -6.07 -18.78 -0.06
C ASN A 80 -5.44 -18.80 -1.47
N ALA A 81 -4.14 -18.61 -1.58
CA ALA A 81 -3.45 -18.53 -2.86
C ALA A 81 -3.12 -19.92 -3.40
N SER A 82 -3.64 -20.25 -4.58
CA SER A 82 -3.16 -21.41 -5.34
C SER A 82 -1.94 -21.02 -6.15
N GLN A 83 -0.80 -21.64 -5.87
CA GLN A 83 0.41 -21.48 -6.68
C GLN A 83 0.34 -22.40 -7.89
N VAL A 84 0.08 -21.82 -9.07
CA VAL A 84 0.12 -22.53 -10.35
C VAL A 84 1.44 -22.21 -11.03
N TYR A 85 2.18 -23.26 -11.38
CA TYR A 85 3.43 -23.14 -12.11
C TYR A 85 3.28 -23.74 -13.49
N TYR A 86 3.70 -22.98 -14.51
CA TYR A 86 3.76 -23.45 -15.88
C TYR A 86 5.18 -23.89 -16.22
N LYS A 87 5.28 -24.94 -17.03
CA LYS A 87 6.54 -25.45 -17.57
C LYS A 87 6.74 -24.93 -18.99
N ASP A 88 7.98 -24.99 -19.44
CA ASP A 88 8.30 -24.74 -20.83
C ASP A 88 7.50 -25.70 -21.72
N CYS A 89 7.01 -25.19 -22.85
CA CYS A 89 6.10 -25.86 -23.78
C CYS A 89 4.63 -26.01 -23.32
N ASP A 90 4.24 -25.54 -22.13
CA ASP A 90 2.82 -25.51 -21.75
C ASP A 90 2.03 -24.51 -22.62
N MET A 91 0.80 -24.88 -22.98
CA MET A 91 -0.12 -23.98 -23.69
C MET A 91 -0.94 -23.14 -22.70
N VAL A 92 -0.93 -21.83 -22.90
CA VAL A 92 -1.62 -20.86 -22.05
C VAL A 92 -2.44 -19.88 -22.87
N TRP A 93 -3.54 -19.40 -22.28
CA TRP A 93 -4.31 -18.28 -22.82
C TRP A 93 -3.84 -16.98 -22.17
N LEU A 94 -3.60 -15.96 -22.98
CA LEU A 94 -3.26 -14.63 -22.50
C LEU A 94 -4.54 -13.84 -22.24
N TYR A 95 -4.71 -13.34 -21.03
CA TYR A 95 -5.77 -12.37 -20.73
C TYR A 95 -5.37 -10.98 -21.23
N ASN A 96 -5.93 -10.55 -22.35
CA ASN A 96 -5.64 -9.29 -23.01
C ASN A 96 -6.94 -8.49 -23.27
N PRO A 97 -7.44 -7.73 -22.28
CA PRO A 97 -8.71 -6.99 -22.39
C PRO A 97 -8.58 -5.70 -23.23
N LEU A 98 -8.16 -5.83 -24.50
CA LEU A 98 -8.08 -4.71 -25.43
C LEU A 98 -9.46 -4.23 -25.85
N ARG A 99 -9.73 -2.93 -25.65
CA ARG A 99 -10.97 -2.29 -26.09
C ARG A 99 -10.86 -1.85 -27.54
N LYS A 100 -11.68 -2.44 -28.43
CA LYS A 100 -11.79 -1.96 -29.82
C LYS A 100 -12.88 -0.89 -29.94
N LYS A 101 -12.53 0.28 -30.50
CA LYS A 101 -13.47 1.39 -30.74
C LYS A 101 -14.62 0.92 -31.65
N GLY A 102 -15.85 1.29 -31.30
CA GLY A 102 -17.06 0.92 -32.06
C GLY A 102 -17.63 -0.47 -31.74
N GLN A 103 -17.00 -1.22 -30.83
CA GLN A 103 -17.51 -2.50 -30.35
C GLN A 103 -17.80 -2.43 -28.85
N SER A 104 -18.83 -3.17 -28.40
CA SER A 104 -19.18 -3.24 -26.98
C SER A 104 -18.14 -4.10 -26.23
N PRO A 105 -17.47 -3.57 -25.19
CA PRO A 105 -16.49 -4.33 -24.41
C PRO A 105 -17.07 -5.59 -23.76
N LYS A 106 -18.38 -5.62 -23.48
CA LYS A 106 -19.07 -6.78 -22.87
C LYS A 106 -19.21 -7.98 -23.81
N LEU A 107 -19.15 -7.74 -25.13
CA LEU A 107 -19.30 -8.77 -26.16
C LEU A 107 -17.97 -9.21 -26.76
N GLN A 108 -16.85 -8.69 -26.25
CA GLN A 108 -15.51 -9.04 -26.70
C GLN A 108 -14.95 -10.16 -25.82
N ASN A 109 -14.29 -11.14 -26.44
CA ASN A 109 -13.50 -12.13 -25.71
C ASN A 109 -12.14 -11.50 -25.34
N PRO A 110 -11.80 -11.39 -24.05
CA PRO A 110 -10.51 -10.86 -23.62
C PRO A 110 -9.39 -11.90 -23.67
N TRP A 111 -9.68 -13.17 -23.95
CA TRP A 111 -8.67 -14.22 -24.02
C TRP A 111 -8.09 -14.35 -25.44
N GLU A 112 -6.77 -14.31 -25.54
CA GLU A 112 -5.99 -14.44 -26.77
C GLU A 112 -5.10 -15.69 -26.69
N GLY A 113 -4.93 -16.39 -27.82
CA GLY A 113 -4.09 -17.59 -27.88
C GLY A 113 -4.72 -18.76 -28.66
N PRO A 114 -4.18 -19.98 -28.48
CA PRO A 114 -3.20 -20.39 -27.46
C PRO A 114 -1.78 -19.90 -27.73
N TYR A 115 -1.05 -19.56 -26.66
CA TYR A 115 0.39 -19.28 -26.66
C TYR A 115 1.15 -20.42 -26.00
N THR A 116 2.44 -20.57 -26.33
CA THR A 116 3.34 -21.53 -25.69
C THR A 116 4.28 -20.83 -24.72
N VAL A 117 4.45 -21.37 -23.52
CA VAL A 117 5.45 -20.89 -22.56
C VAL A 117 6.85 -21.25 -23.06
N VAL A 118 7.72 -20.25 -23.18
CA VAL A 118 9.11 -20.41 -23.65
C VAL A 118 10.07 -20.55 -22.48
N GLU A 119 9.91 -19.69 -21.48
CA GLU A 119 10.74 -19.71 -20.27
C GLU A 119 10.00 -19.03 -19.11
N ARG A 120 10.34 -19.44 -17.89
CA ARG A 120 9.93 -18.78 -16.65
C ARG A 120 10.99 -17.76 -16.21
N LEU A 121 10.59 -16.49 -16.07
CA LEU A 121 11.46 -15.38 -15.66
C LEU A 121 11.42 -15.13 -14.15
N SER A 122 10.27 -15.32 -13.51
CA SER A 122 10.09 -15.28 -12.05
C SER A 122 8.94 -16.21 -11.64
N ASP A 123 8.57 -16.21 -10.36
CA ASP A 123 7.42 -17.00 -9.88
C ASP A 123 6.09 -16.61 -10.52
N VAL A 124 5.97 -15.36 -10.98
CA VAL A 124 4.74 -14.78 -11.53
C VAL A 124 4.90 -14.24 -12.96
N THR A 125 6.10 -14.31 -13.55
CA THR A 125 6.36 -13.81 -14.90
C THR A 125 6.91 -14.90 -15.81
N TYR A 126 6.27 -15.05 -16.96
CA TYR A 126 6.59 -16.05 -17.98
C TYR A 126 6.73 -15.36 -19.33
N ARG A 127 7.67 -15.83 -20.15
CA ARG A 127 7.76 -15.44 -21.56
C ARG A 127 6.94 -16.43 -22.39
N ILE A 128 6.07 -15.90 -23.24
CA ILE A 128 5.19 -16.69 -24.10
C ILE A 128 5.46 -16.39 -25.58
N ARG A 129 5.23 -17.37 -26.46
CA ARG A 129 5.36 -17.26 -27.92
C ARG A 129 4.09 -17.76 -28.60
N GLY A 130 3.57 -16.98 -29.56
CA GLY A 130 2.42 -17.32 -30.39
C GLY A 130 2.83 -17.53 -31.83
#